data_AF-A0A7C8GT69-F1
#
_entry.id   AF-A0A7C8GT69-F1
#
_cell.length_a   1.000
_cell.length_b   1.000
_cell.length_c   1.000
_cell.angle_alpha   90.00
_cell.angle_beta   90.00
_cell.angle_gamma   90.00
#
_symmetry.space_group_name_H-M   'P 1'
#
loop_
_entity.id
_entity.type
_entity.pdbx_description
1 polymer ?
#
loop_
_entity_poly.entity_id
_entity_poly.type
_entity_poly.pdbx_seq_one_letter_code
_entity_poly.pdbx_strand_id
1 'polypeptide(L)'
;MADTGDRPISGIFGKVHLLHKQAVAGMPNAVQDALQFLKEARSSNPDNPILKAYHGSTMLLMARDETKPLDRLRWADSGLKLLDEAVNADSDNAVIRLIRGRSSFKLPEKQFQRSSTTIEDYKFVIDQERLGNQILDHQDYLRLMYETGELYYKIGQKQTAKNYWTSLKNKTSDSDFQRLLNMKLAQVEEQDYVEPEAEVKKPMSILISEAARVTGNELQYWANQFKQQEEPKKAEEPEPQPRGLNKRRRRRRRS
;
A
#
# COMPACT_ATOMS: atom_id res chain seq x y z
N MET A 1 -30.12 -22.69 -12.73
CA MET A 1 -30.09 -21.97 -11.44
C MET A 1 -28.67 -22.08 -10.92
N ALA A 2 -27.92 -20.98 -10.95
CA ALA A 2 -26.51 -20.96 -10.60
C ALA A 2 -26.35 -20.74 -9.10
N ASP A 3 -25.62 -21.66 -8.45
CA ASP A 3 -25.14 -21.59 -7.07
C ASP A 3 -24.19 -20.39 -6.96
N THR A 4 -24.69 -19.28 -6.42
CA THR A 4 -23.90 -18.09 -6.11
C THR A 4 -22.88 -18.48 -5.06
N GLY A 5 -21.59 -18.32 -5.38
CA GLY A 5 -20.41 -18.79 -4.63
C GLY A 5 -20.20 -18.23 -3.22
N ASP A 6 -21.22 -18.23 -2.39
CA ASP A 6 -21.16 -17.95 -0.96
C ASP A 6 -21.32 -19.28 -0.21
N ARG A 7 -20.37 -20.21 -0.41
CA ARG A 7 -20.27 -21.34 0.52
C ARG A 7 -19.79 -20.74 1.83
N PRO A 8 -20.55 -20.87 2.93
CA PRO A 8 -20.03 -20.45 4.23
C PRO A 8 -18.80 -21.31 4.49
N ILE A 9 -17.63 -20.67 4.49
CA ILE A 9 -16.39 -21.33 4.90
C ILE A 9 -16.55 -21.60 6.40
N SER A 10 -17.18 -22.72 6.77
CA SER A 10 -17.46 -23.01 8.17
C SER A 10 -16.16 -23.17 8.95
N GLY A 11 -16.10 -22.65 10.17
CA GLY A 11 -14.93 -22.73 11.04
C GLY A 11 -14.03 -21.49 10.99
N ILE A 12 -12.76 -21.67 11.33
CA ILE A 12 -11.81 -20.56 11.57
C ILE A 12 -11.65 -19.70 10.31
N PHE A 13 -11.53 -20.31 9.13
CA PHE A 13 -11.24 -19.59 7.89
C PHE A 13 -12.37 -18.67 7.43
N GLY A 14 -13.65 -19.08 7.52
CA GLY A 14 -14.73 -18.17 7.12
C GLY A 14 -14.99 -17.08 8.14
N LYS A 15 -14.76 -17.34 9.43
CA LYS A 15 -14.78 -16.27 10.42
C LYS A 15 -13.67 -15.25 10.17
N VAL A 16 -12.44 -15.69 9.87
CA VAL A 16 -11.35 -14.79 9.46
C VAL A 16 -11.74 -14.00 8.20
N HIS A 17 -12.24 -14.68 7.17
CA HIS A 17 -12.62 -14.05 5.90
C HIS A 17 -13.71 -13.00 6.11
N LEU A 18 -14.74 -13.31 6.89
CA LEU A 18 -15.84 -12.41 7.20
C LEU A 18 -15.35 -11.16 7.96
N LEU A 19 -14.60 -11.36 9.05
CA LEU A 19 -14.04 -10.26 9.85
C LEU A 19 -13.11 -9.38 9.02
N HIS A 20 -12.28 -9.99 8.16
CA HIS A 20 -11.42 -9.26 7.24
C HIS A 20 -12.22 -8.45 6.23
N LYS A 21 -13.28 -9.00 5.63
CA LYS A 21 -14.17 -8.29 4.71
C LYS A 21 -14.83 -7.07 5.39
N GLN A 22 -15.26 -7.22 6.64
CA GLN A 22 -15.82 -6.12 7.43
C GLN A 22 -14.76 -5.04 7.74
N ALA A 23 -13.54 -5.46 8.06
CA ALA A 23 -12.41 -4.56 8.32
C ALA A 23 -12.01 -3.76 7.06
N VAL A 24 -11.97 -4.42 5.89
CA VAL A 24 -11.74 -3.78 4.58
C VAL A 24 -12.85 -2.77 4.27
N ALA A 25 -14.11 -3.12 4.57
CA ALA A 25 -15.26 -2.23 4.40
C ALA A 25 -15.29 -1.03 5.37
N GLY A 26 -14.37 -0.98 6.34
CA GLY A 26 -14.29 0.12 7.31
C GLY A 26 -15.40 0.08 8.37
N MET A 27 -15.95 -1.10 8.65
CA MET A 27 -16.92 -1.24 9.73
C MET A 27 -16.28 -0.90 11.09
N PRO A 28 -17.01 -0.22 12.00
CA PRO A 28 -16.48 0.10 13.33
C PRO A 28 -15.99 -1.15 14.06
N ASN A 29 -14.84 -1.04 14.73
CA ASN A 29 -14.17 -2.11 15.51
C ASN A 29 -13.74 -3.37 14.73
N ALA A 30 -14.08 -3.49 13.45
CA ALA A 30 -13.84 -4.72 12.69
C ALA A 30 -12.35 -5.06 12.52
N VAL A 31 -11.48 -4.04 12.45
CA VAL A 31 -10.03 -4.26 12.38
C VAL A 31 -9.50 -4.86 13.69
N GLN A 32 -9.95 -4.34 14.83
CA GLN A 32 -9.58 -4.84 16.16
C GLN A 32 -10.10 -6.26 16.37
N ASP A 33 -11.36 -6.51 16.01
CA ASP A 33 -11.98 -7.83 16.12
C ASP A 33 -11.27 -8.88 15.25
N ALA A 34 -10.95 -8.51 14.00
CA ALA A 34 -10.17 -9.36 13.11
C ALA A 34 -8.78 -9.64 13.69
N LEU A 35 -8.09 -8.62 14.22
CA LEU A 35 -6.75 -8.75 14.77
C LEU A 35 -6.72 -9.65 16.01
N GLN A 36 -7.70 -9.49 16.92
CA GLN A 36 -7.84 -10.34 18.09
C GLN A 36 -8.10 -11.79 17.69
N PHE A 37 -9.08 -12.02 16.81
CA PHE A 37 -9.42 -13.37 16.38
C PHE A 37 -8.25 -14.06 15.65
N LEU A 38 -7.51 -13.32 14.81
CA LEU A 38 -6.34 -13.84 14.11
C LEU A 38 -5.19 -14.20 15.05
N LYS A 39 -5.00 -13.48 16.16
CA LYS A 39 -4.02 -13.85 17.18
C LYS A 39 -4.36 -15.19 17.81
N GLU A 40 -5.61 -15.40 18.21
CA GLU A 40 -6.08 -16.66 18.80
C GLU A 40 -6.01 -17.83 17.79
N ALA A 41 -6.49 -17.59 16.57
CA ALA A 41 -6.47 -18.57 15.50
C ALA A 41 -5.05 -19.05 15.15
N ARG A 42 -4.09 -18.12 15.09
CA ARG A 42 -2.67 -18.43 14.82
C ARG A 42 -1.98 -19.11 16.00
N SER A 43 -2.34 -18.81 17.25
CA SER A 43 -1.82 -19.56 18.40
C SER A 43 -2.18 -21.04 18.33
N SER A 44 -3.36 -21.36 17.80
CA SER A 44 -3.81 -22.74 17.60
C SER A 44 -3.31 -23.37 16.29
N ASN A 45 -2.86 -22.55 15.33
CA ASN A 45 -2.46 -22.97 13.99
C ASN A 45 -1.24 -22.14 13.51
N PRO A 46 -0.07 -22.25 14.18
CA PRO A 46 1.05 -21.32 13.99
C PRO A 46 1.65 -21.35 12.59
N ASP A 47 1.64 -22.51 11.95
CA ASP A 47 2.27 -22.73 10.64
C ASP A 47 1.30 -22.52 9.46
N ASN A 48 0.06 -22.07 9.71
CA ASN A 48 -0.91 -21.87 8.63
C ASN A 48 -0.61 -20.59 7.83
N PRO A 49 -0.23 -20.68 6.54
CA PRO A 49 0.17 -19.51 5.76
C PRO A 49 -1.00 -18.57 5.44
N ILE A 50 -2.21 -19.09 5.26
CA ILE A 50 -3.42 -18.28 5.00
C ILE A 50 -3.76 -17.40 6.20
N LEU A 51 -3.74 -17.95 7.42
CA LEU A 51 -3.95 -17.16 8.63
C LEU A 51 -2.87 -16.09 8.80
N LYS A 52 -1.62 -16.40 8.44
CA LYS A 52 -0.52 -15.43 8.42
C LYS A 52 -0.80 -14.30 7.43
N ALA A 53 -1.27 -14.62 6.22
CA ALA A 53 -1.62 -13.64 5.20
C ALA A 53 -2.73 -12.69 5.65
N TYR A 54 -3.83 -13.23 6.19
CA TYR A 54 -4.90 -12.42 6.74
C TYR A 54 -4.44 -11.55 7.90
N HIS A 55 -3.57 -12.07 8.77
CA HIS A 55 -3.00 -11.27 9.86
C HIS A 55 -2.16 -10.10 9.33
N GLY A 56 -1.28 -10.35 8.36
CA GLY A 56 -0.50 -9.28 7.71
C GLY A 56 -1.39 -8.22 7.06
N SER A 57 -2.43 -8.65 6.35
CA SER A 57 -3.42 -7.73 5.75
C SER A 57 -4.17 -6.90 6.79
N THR A 58 -4.63 -7.51 7.89
CA THR A 58 -5.30 -6.80 8.98
C THR A 58 -4.37 -5.81 9.69
N MET A 59 -3.07 -6.10 9.79
CA MET A 59 -2.09 -5.14 10.31
C MET A 59 -1.92 -3.92 9.40
N LEU A 60 -2.01 -4.08 8.08
CA LEU A 60 -2.04 -2.93 7.16
C LEU A 60 -3.32 -2.11 7.32
N LEU A 61 -4.46 -2.74 7.59
CA LEU A 61 -5.69 -2.02 7.95
C LEU A 61 -5.56 -1.30 9.29
N MET A 62 -4.81 -1.86 10.24
CA MET A 62 -4.50 -1.17 11.49
C MET A 62 -3.63 0.06 11.26
N ALA A 63 -2.63 -0.05 10.38
CA ALA A 63 -1.83 1.10 9.97
C ALA A 63 -2.69 2.21 9.34
N ARG A 64 -3.68 1.86 8.49
CA ARG A 64 -4.62 2.82 7.90
C ARG A 64 -5.35 3.64 8.97
N ASP A 65 -5.80 2.98 10.03
CA ASP A 65 -6.62 3.60 11.08
C ASP A 65 -5.77 4.29 12.17
N GLU A 66 -4.46 4.03 12.21
CA GLU A 66 -3.55 4.60 13.19
C GLU A 66 -3.28 6.08 12.94
N THR A 67 -3.30 6.88 14.00
CA THR A 67 -3.11 8.34 13.99
C THR A 67 -1.65 8.73 14.19
N LYS A 68 -0.88 7.92 14.93
CA LYS A 68 0.54 8.17 15.23
C LYS A 68 1.41 7.70 14.06
N PRO A 69 2.20 8.58 13.42
CA PRO A 69 2.98 8.23 12.23
C PRO A 69 3.95 7.06 12.43
N LEU A 70 4.64 7.00 13.58
CA LEU A 70 5.59 5.93 13.89
C LEU A 70 4.89 4.58 14.09
N ASP A 71 3.78 4.57 14.82
CA ASP A 71 3.02 3.33 15.04
C ASP A 71 2.38 2.85 13.73
N ARG A 72 1.88 3.78 12.90
CA ARG A 72 1.38 3.49 11.54
C ARG A 72 2.44 2.77 10.70
N LEU A 73 3.67 3.28 10.66
CA LEU A 73 4.76 2.66 9.91
C LEU A 73 5.11 1.28 10.47
N ARG A 74 5.21 1.14 11.79
CA ARG A 74 5.49 -0.15 12.44
C ARG A 74 4.46 -1.21 12.11
N TRP A 75 3.17 -0.85 12.13
CA TRP A 75 2.08 -1.74 11.71
C TRP A 75 2.20 -2.11 10.24
N ALA A 76 2.52 -1.13 9.38
CA ALA A 76 2.68 -1.35 7.94
C ALA A 76 3.82 -2.34 7.64
N ASP A 77 5.01 -2.09 8.18
CA ASP A 77 6.20 -2.93 7.96
C ASP A 77 6.00 -4.34 8.49
N SER A 78 5.41 -4.46 9.69
CA SER A 78 5.15 -5.76 10.28
C SER A 78 4.07 -6.54 9.50
N GLY A 79 3.05 -5.85 8.97
CA GLY A 79 2.04 -6.45 8.12
C GLY A 79 2.62 -6.96 6.80
N LEU A 80 3.46 -6.16 6.14
CA LEU A 80 4.17 -6.54 4.92
C LEU A 80 5.08 -7.76 5.12
N LYS A 81 5.83 -7.77 6.23
CA LYS A 81 6.67 -8.92 6.59
C LYS A 81 5.86 -10.21 6.69
N LEU A 82 4.72 -10.19 7.38
CA LEU A 82 3.85 -11.37 7.49
C LEU A 82 3.28 -11.82 6.14
N LEU A 83 2.94 -10.89 5.25
CA LEU A 83 2.46 -11.21 3.91
C LEU A 83 3.55 -11.87 3.06
N ASP A 84 4.79 -11.35 3.12
CA ASP A 84 5.92 -11.93 2.41
C ASP A 84 6.27 -13.33 2.96
N GLU A 85 6.27 -13.48 4.28
CA GLU A 85 6.43 -14.80 4.91
C GLU A 85 5.31 -15.78 4.53
N ALA A 86 4.07 -15.32 4.36
CA ALA A 86 2.95 -16.18 3.98
C ALA A 86 3.11 -16.70 2.55
N VAL A 87 3.48 -15.84 1.59
CA VAL A 87 3.77 -16.27 0.21
C VAL A 87 5.01 -17.16 0.16
N ASN A 88 6.05 -16.89 0.95
CA ASN A 88 7.23 -17.76 0.99
C ASN A 88 6.93 -19.16 1.54
N ALA A 89 5.96 -19.28 2.45
CA ALA A 89 5.56 -20.56 3.03
C ALA A 89 4.67 -21.40 2.09
N ASP A 90 3.90 -20.75 1.22
CA ASP A 90 3.02 -21.42 0.24
C ASP A 90 2.89 -20.56 -1.02
N SER A 91 3.90 -20.66 -1.88
CA SER A 91 4.07 -19.77 -3.04
C SER A 91 3.12 -20.03 -4.18
N ASP A 92 2.45 -21.18 -4.21
CA ASP A 92 1.53 -21.56 -5.30
C ASP A 92 0.07 -21.30 -4.93
N ASN A 93 -0.18 -20.81 -3.71
CA ASN A 93 -1.49 -20.48 -3.23
C ASN A 93 -1.98 -19.12 -3.74
N ALA A 94 -2.86 -19.16 -4.73
CA ALA A 94 -3.40 -17.96 -5.37
C ALA A 94 -4.14 -17.04 -4.39
N VAL A 95 -4.79 -17.58 -3.35
CA VAL A 95 -5.50 -16.76 -2.34
C VAL A 95 -4.52 -15.95 -1.52
N ILE A 96 -3.39 -16.54 -1.10
CA ILE A 96 -2.36 -15.83 -0.32
C ILE A 96 -1.74 -14.71 -1.15
N ARG A 97 -1.39 -14.98 -2.41
CA ARG A 97 -0.89 -13.96 -3.33
C ARG A 97 -1.90 -12.85 -3.58
N LEU A 98 -3.18 -13.20 -3.76
CA LEU A 98 -4.24 -12.21 -3.90
C LEU A 98 -4.34 -11.31 -2.67
N ILE A 99 -4.28 -11.87 -1.46
CA ILE A 99 -4.28 -11.10 -0.21
C ILE A 99 -3.07 -10.16 -0.16
N ARG A 100 -1.86 -10.63 -0.46
CA ARG A 100 -0.65 -9.80 -0.47
C ARG A 100 -0.74 -8.68 -1.50
N GLY A 101 -1.14 -9.01 -2.72
CA GLY A 101 -1.29 -8.04 -3.81
C GLY A 101 -2.32 -6.96 -3.48
N ARG A 102 -3.55 -7.35 -3.08
CA ARG A 102 -4.62 -6.39 -2.74
C ARG A 102 -4.24 -5.48 -1.58
N SER A 103 -3.54 -6.02 -0.59
CA SER A 103 -3.11 -5.23 0.57
C SER A 103 -1.97 -4.27 0.22
N SER A 104 -1.14 -4.62 -0.76
CA SER A 104 0.00 -3.82 -1.20
C SER A 104 -0.36 -2.77 -2.26
N PHE A 105 -1.42 -2.99 -3.05
CA PHE A 105 -1.81 -2.15 -4.19
C PHE A 105 -1.95 -0.66 -3.83
N LYS A 106 -2.55 -0.35 -2.67
CA LYS A 106 -2.81 1.03 -2.24
C LYS A 106 -1.61 1.69 -1.54
N LEU A 107 -0.50 0.98 -1.36
CA LEU A 107 0.64 1.52 -0.64
C LEU A 107 1.42 2.56 -1.49
N PRO A 108 1.90 3.64 -0.85
CA PRO A 108 2.76 4.62 -1.50
C PRO A 108 4.03 4.00 -2.07
N GLU A 109 4.28 4.22 -3.37
CA GLU A 109 5.41 3.55 -4.05
C GLU A 109 6.76 4.00 -3.52
N LYS A 110 6.92 5.30 -3.25
CA LYS A 110 8.21 5.88 -2.88
C LYS A 110 8.75 5.29 -1.58
N GLN A 111 7.86 4.90 -0.68
CA GLN A 111 8.19 4.35 0.64
C GLN A 111 8.30 2.83 0.63
N PHE A 112 7.32 2.13 0.04
CA PHE A 112 7.21 0.68 0.18
C PHE A 112 7.67 -0.11 -1.05
N GLN A 113 7.74 0.52 -2.23
CA GLN A 113 8.22 -0.09 -3.47
C GLN A 113 7.55 -1.43 -3.81
N ARG A 114 6.22 -1.50 -3.62
CA ARG A 114 5.45 -2.77 -3.71
C ARG A 114 4.82 -3.03 -5.07
N SER A 115 4.92 -2.13 -6.04
CA SER A 115 4.21 -2.30 -7.31
C SER A 115 4.67 -3.54 -8.07
N SER A 116 5.98 -3.79 -8.15
CA SER A 116 6.52 -4.98 -8.83
C SER A 116 6.03 -6.28 -8.19
N THR A 117 6.11 -6.41 -6.86
CA THR A 117 5.59 -7.57 -6.12
C THR A 117 4.08 -7.76 -6.34
N THR A 118 3.32 -6.66 -6.33
CA THR A 118 1.87 -6.70 -6.54
C THR A 118 1.54 -7.16 -7.96
N ILE A 119 2.29 -6.70 -8.97
CA ILE A 119 2.15 -7.14 -10.36
C ILE A 119 2.42 -8.65 -10.48
N GLU A 120 3.46 -9.16 -9.83
CA GLU A 120 3.77 -10.59 -9.84
C GLU A 120 2.64 -11.44 -9.26
N ASP A 121 2.10 -11.02 -8.12
CA ASP A 121 0.97 -11.70 -7.47
C ASP A 121 -0.30 -11.66 -8.32
N TYR A 122 -0.63 -10.50 -8.87
CA TYR A 122 -1.81 -10.33 -9.70
C TYR A 122 -1.72 -11.14 -10.99
N LYS A 123 -0.55 -11.15 -11.64
CA LYS A 123 -0.31 -12.00 -12.82
C LYS A 123 -0.51 -13.47 -12.49
N PHE A 124 0.05 -13.93 -11.37
CA PHE A 124 -0.13 -15.31 -10.94
C PHE A 124 -1.62 -15.66 -10.82
N VAL A 125 -2.41 -14.83 -10.13
CA VAL A 125 -3.85 -15.06 -9.97
C VAL A 125 -4.58 -15.01 -11.32
N ILE A 126 -4.27 -14.04 -12.19
CA ILE A 126 -4.86 -13.93 -13.53
C ILE A 126 -4.58 -15.18 -14.37
N ASP A 127 -3.36 -15.73 -14.30
CA ASP A 127 -3.00 -16.94 -15.03
C ASP A 127 -3.72 -18.17 -14.46
N GLN A 128 -3.91 -18.26 -13.14
CA GLN A 128 -4.74 -19.32 -12.52
C GLN A 128 -6.21 -19.24 -12.95
N GLU A 129 -6.78 -18.03 -13.05
CA GLU A 129 -8.14 -17.81 -13.58
C GLU A 129 -8.28 -18.29 -15.02
N ARG A 130 -7.27 -18.03 -15.86
CA ARG A 130 -7.25 -18.48 -17.27
C ARG A 130 -7.16 -20.00 -17.40
N LEU A 131 -6.55 -20.68 -16.43
CA LEU A 131 -6.50 -22.13 -16.34
C LEU A 131 -7.81 -22.75 -15.80
N GLY A 132 -8.78 -21.93 -15.38
CA GLY A 132 -10.11 -22.38 -14.94
C GLY A 132 -10.22 -22.65 -13.43
N ASN A 133 -9.27 -22.20 -12.62
CA ASN A 133 -9.27 -22.45 -11.16
C ASN A 133 -10.29 -21.62 -10.37
N GLN A 134 -11.01 -20.70 -11.03
CA GLN A 134 -12.16 -19.93 -10.53
C GLN A 134 -12.04 -19.50 -9.06
N ILE A 135 -11.00 -18.73 -8.76
CA ILE A 135 -10.69 -18.11 -7.46
C ILE A 135 -11.51 -16.83 -7.28
N LEU A 136 -11.76 -16.11 -8.37
CA LEU A 136 -12.46 -14.82 -8.39
C LEU A 136 -13.83 -14.95 -9.06
N ASP A 137 -14.76 -14.10 -8.62
CA ASP A 137 -15.92 -13.79 -9.44
C ASP A 137 -15.53 -12.90 -10.64
N HIS A 138 -16.46 -12.77 -11.59
CA HIS A 138 -16.21 -12.00 -12.80
C HIS A 138 -15.84 -10.53 -12.52
N GLN A 139 -16.49 -9.89 -11.54
CA GLN A 139 -16.24 -8.48 -11.23
C GLN A 139 -14.88 -8.28 -10.57
N ASP A 140 -14.51 -9.19 -9.67
CA ASP A 140 -13.21 -9.19 -9.01
C ASP A 140 -12.07 -9.49 -10.01
N TYR A 141 -12.30 -10.35 -11.00
CA TYR A 141 -11.35 -10.58 -12.09
C TYR A 141 -11.15 -9.32 -12.95
N LEU A 142 -12.25 -8.66 -13.34
CA LEU A 142 -12.18 -7.41 -14.11
C LEU A 142 -11.43 -6.32 -13.32
N ARG A 143 -11.71 -6.19 -12.02
CA ARG A 143 -11.01 -5.26 -11.13
C ARG A 143 -9.51 -5.58 -11.06
N LEU A 144 -9.14 -6.84 -10.88
CA LEU A 144 -7.75 -7.27 -10.81
C LEU A 144 -6.96 -6.89 -12.08
N MET A 145 -7.57 -7.11 -13.25
CA MET A 145 -7.01 -6.71 -14.54
C MET A 145 -6.83 -5.19 -14.66
N TYR A 146 -7.81 -4.40 -14.22
CA TYR A 146 -7.72 -2.94 -14.20
C TYR A 146 -6.59 -2.45 -13.29
N GLU A 147 -6.54 -2.95 -12.06
CA GLU A 147 -5.52 -2.59 -11.06
C GLU A 147 -4.12 -2.99 -11.53
N THR A 148 -3.98 -4.10 -12.25
CA THR A 148 -2.70 -4.50 -12.87
C THR A 148 -2.23 -3.45 -13.88
N GLY A 149 -3.12 -2.91 -14.71
CA GLY A 149 -2.79 -1.81 -15.61
C GLY A 149 -2.36 -0.54 -14.86
N GLU A 150 -3.05 -0.19 -13.77
CA GLU A 150 -2.66 0.94 -12.90
C GLU A 150 -1.26 0.78 -12.32
N LEU A 151 -0.90 -0.44 -11.89
CA LEU A 151 0.44 -0.73 -11.36
C LEU A 151 1.52 -0.57 -12.44
N TYR A 152 1.30 -1.10 -13.65
CA TYR A 152 2.24 -0.90 -14.76
C TYR A 152 2.41 0.57 -15.12
N TYR A 153 1.32 1.33 -15.12
CA TYR A 153 1.37 2.77 -15.36
C TYR A 153 2.18 3.48 -14.27
N LYS A 154 1.96 3.12 -13.00
CA LYS A 154 2.66 3.67 -11.81
C LYS A 154 4.18 3.47 -11.88
N ILE A 155 4.65 2.37 -12.45
CA ILE A 155 6.09 2.08 -12.64
C ILE A 155 6.63 2.50 -14.03
N GLY A 156 5.86 3.27 -14.80
CA GLY A 156 6.29 3.83 -16.09
C GLY A 156 6.18 2.88 -17.29
N GLN A 157 5.65 1.66 -17.12
CA GLN A 157 5.41 0.71 -18.21
C GLN A 157 4.07 0.99 -18.92
N LYS A 158 3.97 2.18 -19.53
CA LYS A 158 2.72 2.69 -20.10
C LYS A 158 2.12 1.81 -21.19
N GLN A 159 2.95 1.26 -22.09
CA GLN A 159 2.47 0.37 -23.15
C GLN A 159 1.85 -0.91 -22.57
N THR A 160 2.45 -1.49 -21.54
CA THR A 160 1.90 -2.65 -20.84
C THR A 160 0.57 -2.31 -20.18
N ALA A 161 0.47 -1.16 -19.51
CA ALA A 161 -0.78 -0.67 -18.94
C ALA A 161 -1.89 -0.53 -20.00
N LYS A 162 -1.57 0.08 -21.14
CA LYS A 162 -2.48 0.21 -22.30
C LYS A 162 -3.01 -1.16 -22.75
N ASN A 163 -2.13 -2.14 -22.90
CA ASN A 163 -2.51 -3.49 -23.32
C ASN A 163 -3.50 -4.15 -22.34
N TYR A 164 -3.31 -3.98 -21.03
CA TYR A 164 -4.25 -4.48 -20.01
C TYR A 164 -5.62 -3.82 -20.13
N TRP A 165 -5.67 -2.48 -20.22
CA TRP A 165 -6.94 -1.75 -20.31
C TRP A 165 -7.69 -1.98 -21.62
N THR A 166 -6.99 -2.07 -22.76
CA THR A 166 -7.60 -2.45 -24.05
C THR A 166 -8.18 -3.86 -23.99
N SER A 167 -7.44 -4.82 -23.43
CA SER A 167 -7.93 -6.20 -23.25
C SER A 167 -9.16 -6.24 -22.35
N LEU A 168 -9.22 -5.39 -21.33
CA LEU A 168 -10.33 -5.31 -20.39
C LEU A 168 -11.59 -4.69 -21.02
N LYS A 169 -11.42 -3.65 -21.84
CA LYS A 169 -12.52 -3.01 -22.58
C LYS A 169 -13.30 -3.99 -23.45
N ASN A 170 -12.62 -4.98 -24.04
CA ASN A 170 -13.23 -6.03 -24.85
C ASN A 170 -13.94 -7.11 -24.03
N LYS A 171 -13.80 -7.10 -22.70
CA LYS A 171 -14.35 -8.11 -21.78
C LYS A 171 -15.52 -7.61 -20.94
N THR A 172 -15.84 -6.32 -21.01
CA THR A 172 -16.91 -5.70 -20.23
C THR A 172 -17.88 -4.95 -21.12
N SER A 173 -19.18 -5.07 -20.80
CA SER A 173 -20.25 -4.28 -21.41
C SER A 173 -20.74 -3.16 -20.49
N ASP A 174 -20.15 -3.02 -19.30
CA ASP A 174 -20.50 -1.97 -18.34
C ASP A 174 -20.07 -0.59 -18.86
N SER A 175 -21.04 0.33 -19.01
CA SER A 175 -20.80 1.65 -19.61
C SER A 175 -19.91 2.55 -18.76
N ASP A 176 -20.04 2.51 -17.44
CA ASP A 176 -19.24 3.33 -16.54
C ASP A 176 -17.79 2.84 -16.53
N PHE A 177 -17.61 1.51 -16.55
CA PHE A 177 -16.30 0.91 -16.62
C PHE A 177 -15.63 1.15 -17.98
N GLN A 178 -16.37 1.10 -19.08
CA GLN A 178 -15.86 1.48 -20.39
C GLN A 178 -15.43 2.96 -20.43
N ARG A 179 -16.20 3.87 -19.82
CA ARG A 179 -15.84 5.28 -19.70
C ARG A 179 -14.53 5.47 -18.93
N LEU A 180 -14.38 4.79 -17.80
CA LEU A 180 -13.13 4.81 -17.03
C LEU A 180 -11.94 4.33 -17.87
N LEU A 181 -12.09 3.23 -18.60
CA LEU A 181 -11.03 2.68 -19.45
C LEU A 181 -10.67 3.63 -20.60
N ASN A 182 -11.64 4.29 -21.22
CA ASN A 182 -11.38 5.29 -22.26
C ASN A 182 -10.57 6.47 -21.71
N MET A 183 -10.90 6.96 -20.51
CA MET A 183 -10.13 8.03 -19.86
C MET A 183 -8.68 7.61 -19.61
N LYS A 184 -8.46 6.38 -19.13
CA LYS A 184 -7.12 5.85 -18.87
C LYS A 184 -6.29 5.67 -20.15
N LEU A 185 -6.92 5.21 -21.23
CA LEU A 185 -6.26 5.06 -22.53
C LEU A 185 -5.87 6.41 -23.12
N ALA A 186 -6.75 7.41 -23.05
CA ALA A 186 -6.46 8.78 -23.50
C ALA A 186 -5.30 9.42 -22.70
N GLN A 187 -5.27 9.21 -21.37
CA GLN A 187 -4.19 9.69 -20.51
C GLN A 187 -2.80 9.19 -20.93
N VAL A 188 -2.72 7.94 -21.43
CA VAL A 188 -1.44 7.40 -21.93
C VAL A 188 -1.07 8.06 -23.26
N GLU A 189 -2.04 8.23 -24.16
CA GLU A 189 -1.82 8.80 -25.50
C GLU A 189 -1.39 10.27 -25.44
N GLU A 190 -2.02 11.11 -24.61
CA GLU A 190 -1.65 12.52 -24.44
C GLU A 190 -0.22 12.71 -23.91
N GLN A 191 0.28 11.77 -23.12
CA GLN A 191 1.64 11.84 -22.57
C GLN A 191 2.72 11.29 -23.52
N ASP A 192 2.33 10.65 -24.62
CA ASP A 192 3.24 10.21 -25.68
C ASP A 192 3.42 11.30 -26.76
N TYR A 193 2.57 12.34 -26.77
CA TYR A 193 2.77 13.54 -27.58
C TYR A 193 3.84 14.46 -26.97
N VAL A 194 5.07 14.38 -27.48
CA VAL A 194 6.09 15.43 -27.33
C VAL A 194 5.94 16.39 -28.52
N GLU A 195 5.29 17.52 -28.30
CA GLU A 195 5.30 18.63 -29.25
C GLU A 195 6.75 19.17 -29.36
N PRO A 196 7.33 19.36 -30.56
CA PRO A 196 8.64 19.99 -30.69
C PRO A 196 8.56 21.42 -30.11
N GLU A 197 9.50 21.75 -29.22
CA GLU A 197 9.48 22.94 -28.37
C GLU A 197 9.20 24.24 -29.16
N ALA A 198 8.06 24.86 -28.85
CA ALA A 198 7.87 26.29 -29.03
C ALA A 198 7.43 26.88 -27.67
N GLU A 199 8.27 27.76 -27.11
CA GLU A 199 8.03 28.47 -25.86
C GLU A 199 6.74 29.30 -25.92
N VAL A 200 5.70 28.93 -25.16
CA VAL A 200 4.59 29.85 -24.85
C VAL A 200 4.12 29.70 -23.40
N LYS A 201 4.06 30.84 -22.70
CA LYS A 201 3.69 31.04 -21.29
C LYS A 201 2.27 30.54 -20.99
N LYS A 202 2.11 29.75 -19.92
CA LYS A 202 0.82 29.21 -19.46
C LYS A 202 0.13 30.12 -18.42
N PRO A 203 -1.13 30.52 -18.60
CA PRO A 203 -1.97 30.98 -17.50
C PRO A 203 -2.63 29.78 -16.80
N MET A 204 -2.71 29.86 -15.48
CA MET A 204 -3.33 28.87 -14.61
C MET A 204 -4.86 28.80 -14.77
N SER A 205 -5.38 27.66 -14.34
CA SER A 205 -6.77 27.33 -13.97
C SER A 205 -7.65 26.77 -15.09
N ILE A 206 -8.18 25.57 -14.86
CA ILE A 206 -9.62 25.25 -14.82
C ILE A 206 -9.78 23.73 -14.57
N LEU A 207 -10.46 23.39 -13.46
CA LEU A 207 -11.08 22.10 -13.07
C LEU A 207 -10.24 21.05 -12.30
N ILE A 208 -10.22 21.21 -10.98
CA ILE A 208 -10.02 20.16 -9.97
C ILE A 208 -11.34 19.99 -9.20
N SER A 209 -12.04 18.87 -9.40
CA SER A 209 -13.05 18.24 -8.51
C SER A 209 -13.54 16.97 -9.22
N GLU A 210 -13.46 15.73 -8.71
CA GLU A 210 -14.06 15.21 -7.47
C GLU A 210 -13.38 13.86 -7.07
N ALA A 211 -12.12 13.61 -7.46
CA ALA A 211 -11.37 12.38 -7.11
C ALA A 211 -10.14 12.62 -6.23
N ALA A 212 -9.87 13.89 -5.88
CA ALA A 212 -8.65 14.32 -5.18
C ALA A 212 -8.81 14.43 -3.65
N ARG A 213 -9.70 13.65 -3.02
CA ARG A 213 -9.87 13.67 -1.56
C ARG A 213 -9.09 12.64 -0.76
N VAL A 214 -8.10 11.93 -1.32
CA VAL A 214 -7.17 11.15 -0.48
C VAL A 214 -5.68 11.25 -0.85
N THR A 215 -5.28 11.46 -2.09
CA THR A 215 -3.86 11.20 -2.46
C THR A 215 -2.93 12.40 -2.62
N GLY A 216 -3.37 13.64 -2.43
CA GLY A 216 -2.50 14.83 -2.55
C GLY A 216 -1.90 15.29 -1.21
N ASN A 217 -2.77 15.64 -0.27
CA ASN A 217 -2.35 16.27 0.99
C ASN A 217 -1.77 15.27 2.01
N GLU A 218 -2.21 14.01 2.00
CA GLU A 218 -1.64 13.00 2.90
C GLU A 218 -0.20 12.64 2.51
N LEU A 219 0.14 12.62 1.21
CA LEU A 219 1.50 12.28 0.77
C LEU A 219 2.55 13.35 1.16
N GLN A 220 2.18 14.62 1.13
CA GLN A 220 3.03 15.70 1.65
C GLN A 220 3.14 15.65 3.18
N TYR A 221 2.07 15.29 3.89
CA TYR A 221 2.12 15.04 5.33
C TYR A 221 3.10 13.90 5.67
N TRP A 222 3.09 12.80 4.90
CA TRP A 222 4.00 11.67 5.11
C TRP A 222 5.45 12.08 4.84
N ALA A 223 5.75 12.71 3.70
CA ALA A 223 7.12 13.09 3.34
C ALA A 223 7.76 14.14 4.28
N ASN A 224 6.96 15.10 4.77
CA ASN A 224 7.46 16.17 5.65
C ASN A 224 7.70 15.69 7.08
N GLN A 225 6.95 14.69 7.56
CA GLN A 225 7.14 14.13 8.92
C GLN A 225 8.41 13.28 9.04
N PHE A 226 8.81 12.54 7.99
CA PHE A 226 10.03 11.73 8.02
C PHE A 226 11.31 12.59 7.98
N LYS A 227 11.31 13.68 7.20
CA LYS A 227 12.46 14.61 7.16
C LYS A 227 12.74 15.31 8.49
N GLN A 228 11.73 15.53 9.33
CA GLN A 228 11.91 16.21 10.62
C GLN A 228 12.44 15.28 11.73
N GLN A 229 12.38 13.95 11.56
CA GLN A 229 12.79 12.98 12.57
C GLN A 229 14.13 12.31 12.27
N GLU A 230 14.63 12.38 11.03
CA GLU A 230 15.97 11.92 10.64
C GLU A 230 17.07 12.98 10.80
N GLU A 231 16.75 14.23 11.15
CA GLU A 231 17.78 15.17 11.57
C GLU A 231 18.34 14.71 12.93
N PRO A 232 19.62 14.31 13.03
CA PRO A 232 20.23 14.09 14.33
C PRO A 232 20.12 15.41 15.09
N LYS A 233 19.58 15.37 16.31
CA LYS A 233 19.71 16.49 17.25
C LYS A 233 21.18 16.89 17.26
N LYS A 234 21.51 18.03 16.66
CA LYS A 234 22.83 18.64 16.78
C LYS A 234 23.13 18.67 18.27
N ALA A 235 24.16 17.93 18.67
CA ALA A 235 24.64 17.96 20.03
C ALA A 235 24.92 19.43 20.37
N GLU A 236 24.24 19.96 21.39
CA GLU A 236 24.64 21.21 22.01
C GLU A 236 26.08 21.03 22.49
N GLU A 237 27.02 21.69 21.81
CA GLU A 237 28.39 21.84 22.30
C GLU A 237 28.33 22.48 23.70
N PRO A 238 28.97 21.91 24.73
CA PRO A 238 29.00 22.55 26.03
C PRO A 238 29.81 23.85 25.94
N GLU A 239 29.22 24.94 26.44
CA GLU A 239 29.83 26.27 26.51
C GLU A 239 31.25 26.24 27.10
N PRO A 240 32.22 26.96 26.53
CA PRO A 240 33.55 27.05 27.09
C PRO A 240 33.55 27.92 28.36
N GLN A 241 33.91 27.32 29.49
CA GLN A 241 34.09 28.02 30.77
C GLN A 241 35.14 29.14 30.64
N PRO A 242 34.89 30.34 31.19
CA PRO A 242 35.84 31.45 31.10
C PRO A 242 37.10 31.18 31.93
N ARG A 243 38.25 31.24 31.25
CA ARG A 243 39.60 31.13 31.82
C ARG A 243 39.86 32.24 32.85
N GLY A 244 40.17 31.82 34.08
CA GLY A 244 40.59 32.72 35.15
C GLY A 244 41.83 33.53 34.81
N LEU A 245 41.72 34.86 34.93
CA LEU A 245 42.84 35.79 34.82
C LEU A 245 43.65 35.80 36.12
N ASN A 246 44.82 35.18 36.04
CA ASN A 246 45.93 35.33 36.98
C ASN A 246 46.32 36.81 37.17
N LYS A 247 46.24 37.33 38.40
CA LYS A 247 47.06 38.46 38.85
C LYS A 247 48.00 38.01 39.97
N ARG A 248 49.24 37.73 39.58
CA ARG A 248 50.41 37.64 40.45
C ARG A 248 50.77 39.02 41.02
N ARG A 249 51.06 39.10 42.32
CA ARG A 249 52.17 39.87 42.93
C ARG A 249 52.21 39.55 44.43
N ARG A 250 53.14 38.71 44.86
CA ARG A 250 54.50 39.04 45.39
C ARG A 250 54.54 39.24 46.92
N ARG A 251 55.09 38.20 47.56
CA ARG A 251 56.29 38.20 48.45
C ARG A 251 56.18 38.62 49.92
N ARG A 252 56.81 37.73 50.72
CA ARG A 252 57.57 37.93 51.98
C ARG A 252 56.72 38.13 53.24
N ARG A 253 57.09 37.66 54.43
CA ARG A 253 58.10 36.72 54.97
C ARG A 253 57.74 36.61 56.47
N ARG A 254 57.94 35.42 57.03
CA ARG A 254 58.42 35.10 58.40
C ARG A 254 57.61 35.52 59.64
N SER A 255 57.68 34.59 60.60
CA SER A 255 57.35 34.66 62.03
C SER A 255 55.87 34.54 62.33
#